data_AF-A0A6G3XIV0-F1
#
_entry.id   AF-A0A6G3XIV0-F1
#
_cell.length_a   1.000
_cell.length_b   1.000
_cell.length_c   1.000
_cell.angle_alpha   90.00
_cell.angle_beta   90.00
_cell.angle_gamma   90.00
#
_symmetry.space_group_name_H-M   'P 1'
#
loop_
_entity.id
_entity.type
_entity.pdbx_description
1 polymer ?
#
loop_
_entity_poly.entity_id
_entity_poly.type
_entity_poly.pdbx_seq_one_letter_code
_entity_poly.pdbx_strand_id
1 'polypeptide(L)'
;MATALNPPGEPEGRATVGASALLLETRVGSLIKESRYRYPKVQVSPRQLAIGAAAAAVRDGELDLALVHGDFIGNESDPPGVVVERLPDLEVLPVGSVSLVDAADRRAALASVKVLAVDPDCASHQVLVTALREVYGIDPQVIEAGSMGGARELARAGYGIAMLPAESVGPEG
;
A
#
# COMPACT_ATOMS: atom_id res chain seq x y z
N MET A 1 28.63 18.41 17.34
CA MET A 1 28.92 17.09 17.92
C MET A 1 28.35 16.05 16.97
N ALA A 2 29.20 15.39 16.18
CA ALA A 2 28.79 14.57 15.03
C ALA A 2 29.61 13.27 14.97
N THR A 3 29.31 12.32 15.86
CA THR A 3 30.10 11.07 15.96
C THR A 3 29.26 9.83 16.33
N ALA A 4 27.94 9.86 16.10
CA ALA A 4 27.06 8.72 16.43
C ALA A 4 26.58 7.90 15.22
N LEU A 5 26.94 8.27 13.98
CA LEU A 5 26.45 7.62 12.75
C LEU A 5 27.40 6.59 12.14
N ASN A 6 28.50 6.25 12.80
CA ASN A 6 29.43 5.19 12.35
C ASN A 6 29.98 4.43 13.58
N PRO A 7 29.20 3.53 14.20
CA PRO A 7 29.78 2.62 15.17
C PRO A 7 30.87 1.78 14.47
N PRO A 8 32.05 1.61 15.09
CA PRO A 8 33.10 0.76 14.52
C PRO A 8 32.64 -0.70 14.60
N GLY A 9 32.05 -1.21 13.52
CA GLY A 9 31.56 -2.58 13.44
C GLY A 9 30.54 -2.79 12.32
N GLU A 10 30.35 -4.05 11.94
CA GLU A 10 29.25 -4.44 11.04
C GLU A 10 27.92 -4.34 11.80
N PRO A 11 26.88 -3.69 11.24
CA PRO A 11 25.57 -3.61 11.89
C PRO A 11 25.00 -5.01 12.21
N GLU A 12 24.51 -5.20 13.44
CA GLU A 12 23.94 -6.45 13.92
C GLU A 12 22.70 -6.20 14.80
N GLY A 13 21.81 -7.19 14.91
CA GLY A 13 20.62 -7.12 15.75
C GLY A 13 19.32 -7.42 15.00
N ARG A 14 18.20 -6.86 15.50
CA ARG A 14 16.87 -7.05 14.91
C ARG A 14 16.24 -5.69 14.61
N ALA A 15 15.56 -5.60 13.47
CA ALA A 15 14.72 -4.48 13.10
C ALA A 15 13.32 -4.99 12.70
N THR A 16 12.27 -4.38 13.25
CA THR A 16 10.87 -4.68 12.95
C THR A 16 10.32 -3.60 12.03
N VAL A 17 9.90 -4.00 10.83
CA VAL A 17 9.45 -3.09 9.78
C VAL A 17 7.97 -3.34 9.53
N GLY A 18 7.13 -2.37 9.87
CA GLY A 18 5.72 -2.39 9.51
C GLY A 18 5.51 -1.90 8.07
N ALA A 19 4.55 -2.48 7.37
CA ALA A 19 4.15 -2.01 6.06
C ALA A 19 2.65 -2.12 5.84
N SER A 20 2.08 -1.13 5.15
CA SER A 20 0.73 -1.25 4.58
C SER A 20 0.64 -2.44 3.62
N ALA A 21 -0.56 -3.02 3.45
CA ALA A 21 -0.76 -4.27 2.70
C ALA A 21 -0.14 -4.24 1.28
N LEU A 22 -0.30 -3.14 0.53
CA LEU A 22 0.31 -3.01 -0.80
C LEU A 22 1.83 -3.09 -0.75
N LEU A 23 2.47 -2.32 0.14
CA LEU A 23 3.93 -2.25 0.22
C LEU A 23 4.52 -3.55 0.78
N LEU A 24 3.79 -4.23 1.65
CA LEU A 24 4.17 -5.55 2.16
C LEU A 24 4.27 -6.56 1.01
N GLU A 25 3.30 -6.54 0.09
CA GLU A 25 3.26 -7.47 -1.03
C GLU A 25 4.16 -7.06 -2.23
N THR A 26 4.53 -5.78 -2.39
CA THR A 26 5.36 -5.34 -3.55
C THR A 26 6.78 -4.88 -3.25
N ARG A 27 7.06 -4.31 -2.06
CA ARG A 27 8.36 -3.68 -1.75
C ARG A 27 9.16 -4.38 -0.67
N VAL A 28 8.49 -4.86 0.39
CA VAL A 28 9.16 -5.38 1.59
C VAL A 28 10.04 -6.60 1.28
N GLY A 29 9.63 -7.49 0.38
CA GLY A 29 10.45 -8.63 -0.02
C GLY A 29 11.81 -8.22 -0.61
N SER A 30 11.81 -7.23 -1.51
CA SER A 30 13.03 -6.67 -2.11
C SER A 30 13.90 -5.97 -1.07
N LEU A 31 13.29 -5.23 -0.15
CA LEU A 31 13.99 -4.60 0.98
C LEU A 31 14.72 -5.64 1.84
N ILE A 32 14.06 -6.74 2.20
CA ILE A 32 14.66 -7.80 3.02
C ILE A 32 15.82 -8.46 2.28
N LYS A 33 15.66 -8.71 0.98
CA LYS A 33 16.72 -9.28 0.13
C LYS A 33 17.97 -8.39 0.11
N GLU A 34 17.79 -7.09 -0.14
CA GLU A 34 18.89 -6.13 -0.15
C GLU A 34 19.52 -5.97 1.24
N SER A 35 18.70 -5.93 2.29
CA SER A 35 19.17 -5.84 3.68
C SER A 35 20.02 -7.04 4.06
N ARG A 36 19.61 -8.26 3.68
CA ARG A 36 20.39 -9.47 3.92
C ARG A 36 21.75 -9.45 3.23
N TYR A 37 21.85 -8.83 2.05
CA TYR A 37 23.11 -8.72 1.32
C TYR A 37 24.05 -7.68 1.93
N ARG A 38 23.52 -6.50 2.29
CA ARG A 38 24.33 -5.37 2.81
C ARG A 38 24.62 -5.45 4.30
N TYR A 39 23.71 -6.05 5.07
CA TYR A 39 23.73 -6.13 6.53
C TYR A 39 23.36 -7.56 7.00
N PRO A 40 24.21 -8.57 6.72
CA PRO A 40 23.86 -9.98 6.92
C PRO A 40 23.63 -10.37 8.39
N LYS A 41 24.11 -9.56 9.34
CA LYS A 41 23.89 -9.75 10.78
C LYS A 41 22.64 -9.05 11.33
N VAL A 42 21.89 -8.34 10.48
CA VAL A 42 20.63 -7.70 10.85
C VAL A 42 19.46 -8.59 10.45
N GLN A 43 18.62 -8.96 11.42
CA GLN A 43 17.37 -9.66 11.19
C GLN A 43 16.24 -8.65 10.97
N VAL A 44 15.71 -8.58 9.75
CA VAL A 44 14.51 -7.77 9.44
C VAL A 44 13.25 -8.61 9.63
N SER A 45 12.32 -8.13 10.45
CA SER A 45 11.02 -8.76 10.74
C SER A 45 9.88 -7.92 10.16
N PRO A 46 9.33 -8.27 8.99
CA PRO A 46 8.22 -7.55 8.40
C PRO A 46 6.91 -7.81 9.15
N ARG A 47 6.03 -6.80 9.22
CA ARG A 47 4.67 -6.90 9.78
C ARG A 47 3.68 -6.12 8.93
N GLN A 48 2.47 -6.65 8.75
CA GLN A 48 1.37 -5.87 8.20
C GLN A 48 0.93 -4.82 9.24
N LEU A 49 0.62 -3.62 8.76
CA LEU A 49 0.31 -2.47 9.59
C LEU A 49 -0.83 -1.65 8.96
N ALA A 50 -1.82 -1.32 9.78
CA ALA A 50 -2.83 -0.31 9.47
C ALA A 50 -2.18 1.08 9.39
N ILE A 51 -2.47 1.84 8.34
CA ILE A 51 -1.85 3.17 8.11
C ILE A 51 -2.10 4.11 9.29
N GLY A 52 -3.32 4.12 9.83
CA GLY A 52 -3.69 4.97 10.97
C GLY A 52 -2.95 4.64 12.28
N ALA A 53 -2.40 3.43 12.42
CA ALA A 53 -1.65 3.00 13.60
C ALA A 53 -0.14 3.24 13.48
N ALA A 54 0.36 3.56 12.29
CA ALA A 54 1.79 3.52 12.02
C ALA A 54 2.62 4.53 12.83
N ALA A 55 2.14 5.76 13.01
CA ALA A 55 2.84 6.76 13.83
C ALA A 55 2.95 6.33 15.30
N ALA A 56 1.87 5.78 15.86
CA ALA A 56 1.86 5.33 17.26
C ALA A 56 2.78 4.12 17.44
N ALA A 57 2.70 3.13 16.56
CA ALA A 57 3.52 1.92 16.64
C ALA A 57 5.03 2.22 16.57
N VAL A 58 5.46 3.20 15.76
CA VAL A 58 6.86 3.65 15.74
C VAL A 58 7.22 4.42 17.00
N ARG A 59 6.38 5.37 17.43
CA ARG A 59 6.63 6.18 18.62
C ARG A 59 6.76 5.33 19.89
N ASP A 60 5.92 4.31 20.01
CA ASP A 60 5.84 3.44 21.18
C ASP A 60 6.92 2.32 21.15
N GLY A 61 7.72 2.27 20.10
CA GLY A 61 8.81 1.30 19.93
C GLY A 61 8.34 -0.12 19.57
N GLU A 62 7.08 -0.28 19.15
CA GLU A 62 6.57 -1.56 18.64
C GLU A 62 7.13 -1.90 17.25
N LEU A 63 7.43 -0.86 16.48
CA LEU A 63 8.10 -0.92 15.18
C LEU A 63 9.30 0.00 15.17
N ASP A 64 10.38 -0.42 14.52
CA ASP A 64 11.55 0.42 14.28
C ASP A 64 11.33 1.34 13.06
N LEU A 65 10.47 0.92 12.12
CA LEU A 65 10.14 1.64 10.90
C LEU A 65 8.73 1.26 10.41
N ALA A 66 8.02 2.21 9.81
CA ALA A 66 6.77 1.97 9.10
C ALA A 66 6.82 2.48 7.65
N LEU A 67 6.42 1.63 6.70
CA LEU A 67 6.28 1.94 5.28
C LEU A 67 4.79 2.01 4.92
N VAL A 68 4.29 3.20 4.66
CA VAL A 68 2.86 3.45 4.38
C VAL A 68 2.69 4.12 3.03
N HIS A 69 1.53 3.90 2.39
CA HIS A 69 1.17 4.53 1.13
C HIS A 69 -0.12 5.35 1.31
N GLY A 70 -0.16 6.58 0.81
CA GLY A 70 -1.31 7.48 1.00
C GLY A 70 -1.06 8.54 2.06
N ASP A 71 -2.11 9.31 2.35
CA ASP A 71 -2.02 10.45 3.28
C ASP A 71 -1.85 9.97 4.71
N PHE A 72 -0.59 9.78 5.10
CA PHE A 72 -0.17 9.65 6.49
C PHE A 72 -0.40 10.95 7.28
N ILE A 73 -0.56 12.05 6.55
CA ILE A 73 -0.61 13.43 7.05
C ILE A 73 -1.80 14.09 6.36
N GLY A 74 -2.96 14.08 7.01
CA GLY A 74 -3.97 15.10 6.73
C GLY A 74 -3.35 16.45 7.09
N ASN A 75 -2.90 17.20 6.10
CA ASN A 75 -2.40 18.58 6.16
C ASN A 75 -1.59 19.01 7.41
N GLU A 76 -0.28 19.19 7.15
CA GLU A 76 0.62 20.22 7.71
C GLU A 76 1.56 19.94 8.90
N SER A 77 1.66 18.75 9.49
CA SER A 77 2.80 18.45 10.41
C SER A 77 3.11 16.96 10.54
N ASP A 78 4.40 16.63 10.59
CA ASP A 78 4.86 15.29 10.95
C ASP A 78 4.35 14.91 12.34
N PRO A 79 3.99 13.63 12.60
CA PRO A 79 3.55 13.21 13.91
C PRO A 79 4.64 13.47 14.96
N PRO A 80 4.28 14.01 16.15
CA PRO A 80 5.27 14.31 17.17
C PRO A 80 6.03 13.04 17.57
N GLY A 81 7.35 13.16 17.71
CA GLY A 81 8.22 12.05 18.09
C GLY A 81 8.52 11.04 16.98
N VAL A 82 8.12 11.30 15.73
CA VAL A 82 8.41 10.44 14.57
C VAL A 82 9.06 11.30 13.49
N VAL A 83 10.10 10.77 12.85
CA VAL A 83 10.68 11.37 11.64
C VAL A 83 9.99 10.76 10.43
N VAL A 84 9.48 11.59 9.54
CA VAL A 84 8.83 11.16 8.30
C VAL A 84 9.74 11.47 7.12
N GLU A 85 10.00 10.45 6.29
CA GLU A 85 10.69 10.61 5.02
C GLU A 85 9.74 10.28 3.88
N ARG A 86 9.65 11.19 2.89
CA ARG A 86 8.85 10.94 1.68
C ARG A 86 9.65 10.09 0.71
N LEU A 87 9.10 8.94 0.34
CA LEU A 87 9.62 8.06 -0.70
C LEU A 87 9.00 8.43 -2.06
N PRO A 88 9.56 7.92 -3.19
CA PRO A 88 8.96 8.14 -4.50
C PRO A 88 7.50 7.70 -4.58
N ASP A 89 6.73 8.39 -5.42
CA ASP A 89 5.31 8.13 -5.59
C ASP A 89 5.05 6.68 -6.03
N LEU A 90 4.00 6.09 -5.46
CA LEU A 90 3.51 4.77 -5.85
C LEU A 90 2.43 4.93 -6.91
N GLU A 91 2.76 4.59 -8.15
CA GLU A 91 1.77 4.55 -9.22
C GLU A 91 0.79 3.39 -9.00
N VAL A 92 -0.51 3.70 -9.04
CA VAL A 92 -1.60 2.72 -8.91
C VAL A 92 -2.49 2.78 -10.15
N LEU A 93 -2.90 1.62 -10.63
CA LEU A 93 -3.74 1.44 -11.80
C LEU A 93 -5.06 0.75 -11.43
N PRO A 94 -6.19 1.12 -12.07
CA PRO A 94 -7.42 0.38 -11.95
C PRO A 94 -7.30 -0.97 -12.66
N VAL A 95 -7.70 -2.03 -11.97
CA VAL A 95 -7.76 -3.40 -12.51
C VAL A 95 -9.19 -3.89 -12.41
N GLY A 96 -9.73 -4.35 -13.54
CA GLY A 96 -11.08 -4.90 -13.68
C GLY A 96 -11.13 -5.97 -14.76
N SER A 97 -12.33 -6.47 -15.05
CA SER A 97 -12.54 -7.44 -16.13
C SER A 97 -12.58 -6.77 -17.50
N VAL A 98 -12.20 -7.52 -18.53
CA VAL A 98 -12.28 -7.10 -19.95
C VAL A 98 -13.71 -6.70 -20.34
N SER A 99 -14.71 -7.39 -19.77
CA SER A 99 -16.13 -7.08 -20.00
C SER A 99 -16.54 -5.66 -19.64
N LEU A 100 -15.83 -4.99 -18.72
CA LEU A 100 -16.09 -3.61 -18.36
C LEU A 100 -15.61 -2.64 -19.46
N VAL A 101 -14.50 -2.97 -20.12
CA VAL A 101 -13.93 -2.18 -21.22
C VAL A 101 -14.80 -2.27 -22.47
N ASP A 102 -15.30 -3.48 -22.74
CA ASP A 102 -16.13 -3.83 -23.90
C ASP A 102 -17.62 -3.48 -23.71
N ALA A 103 -18.02 -2.95 -22.56
CA ALA A 103 -19.40 -2.61 -22.28
C ALA A 103 -19.93 -1.55 -23.27
N ALA A 104 -21.03 -1.86 -23.94
CA ALA A 104 -21.70 -0.94 -24.87
C ALA A 104 -22.16 0.36 -24.19
N ASP A 105 -22.59 0.26 -22.93
CA ASP A 105 -22.82 1.40 -22.04
C ASP A 105 -21.87 1.30 -20.84
N ARG A 106 -20.73 1.99 -20.96
CA ARG A 106 -19.70 2.03 -19.91
C ARG A 106 -20.22 2.69 -18.63
N ARG A 107 -21.13 3.66 -18.72
CA ARG A 107 -21.63 4.36 -17.54
C ARG A 107 -22.54 3.44 -16.73
N ALA A 108 -23.45 2.74 -17.40
CA ALA A 108 -24.29 1.74 -16.76
C ALA A 108 -23.47 0.58 -16.16
N ALA A 109 -22.44 0.14 -16.87
CA ALA A 109 -21.54 -0.90 -16.36
C ALA A 109 -20.74 -0.43 -15.13
N LEU A 110 -20.21 0.80 -15.14
CA LEU A 110 -19.53 1.37 -13.96
C LEU A 110 -20.47 1.56 -12.77
N ALA A 111 -21.75 1.86 -12.99
CA ALA A 111 -22.72 2.05 -11.91
C ALA A 111 -23.05 0.75 -11.14
N SER A 112 -22.80 -0.42 -11.73
CA SER A 112 -22.99 -1.72 -11.06
C SER A 112 -21.70 -2.31 -10.48
N VAL A 113 -20.56 -1.65 -10.70
CA VAL A 113 -19.25 -2.10 -10.23
C VAL A 113 -19.11 -1.88 -8.73
N LYS A 114 -18.46 -2.86 -8.09
CA LYS A 114 -17.98 -2.77 -6.71
C LYS A 114 -16.52 -2.36 -6.69
N VAL A 115 -16.12 -1.59 -5.68
CA VAL A 115 -14.71 -1.30 -5.42
C VAL A 115 -14.13 -2.38 -4.52
N LEU A 116 -13.00 -2.95 -4.91
CA LEU A 116 -12.30 -3.99 -4.16
C LEU A 116 -11.15 -3.35 -3.37
N ALA A 117 -11.29 -3.31 -2.05
CA ALA A 117 -10.26 -2.85 -1.14
C ALA A 117 -9.31 -4.00 -0.81
N VAL A 118 -8.01 -3.79 -0.99
CA VAL A 118 -6.98 -4.76 -0.57
C VAL A 118 -7.00 -4.96 0.94
N ASP A 119 -7.17 -3.87 1.67
CA ASP A 119 -7.25 -3.79 3.13
C ASP A 119 -8.17 -2.60 3.49
N PRO A 120 -8.90 -2.64 4.63
CA PRO A 120 -9.82 -1.56 5.02
C PRO A 120 -9.16 -0.17 5.06
N ASP A 121 -7.90 -0.11 5.45
CA ASP A 121 -7.15 1.15 5.60
C ASP A 121 -6.31 1.47 4.35
N CYS A 122 -6.52 0.76 3.23
CA CYS A 122 -5.74 0.95 2.02
C CYS A 122 -6.12 2.25 1.30
N ALA A 123 -5.22 3.21 1.23
CA ALA A 123 -5.49 4.50 0.58
C ALA A 123 -5.83 4.36 -0.93
N SER A 124 -5.35 3.29 -1.59
CA SER A 124 -5.57 3.13 -3.04
C SER A 124 -7.05 3.00 -3.43
N HIS A 125 -7.88 2.34 -2.62
CA HIS A 125 -9.31 2.19 -2.94
C HIS A 125 -10.08 3.51 -2.75
N GLN A 126 -9.64 4.36 -1.81
CA GLN A 126 -10.27 5.65 -1.54
C GLN A 126 -10.15 6.59 -2.75
N VAL A 127 -9.03 6.55 -3.47
CA VAL A 127 -8.85 7.29 -4.73
C VAL A 127 -9.93 6.90 -5.75
N LEU A 128 -10.21 5.61 -5.91
CA LEU A 128 -11.23 5.13 -6.85
C LEU A 128 -12.65 5.47 -6.39
N VAL A 129 -12.96 5.30 -5.10
CA VAL A 129 -14.27 5.69 -4.54
C VAL A 129 -14.51 7.18 -4.74
N THR A 130 -13.52 8.02 -4.46
CA THR A 130 -13.61 9.47 -4.62
C THR A 130 -13.83 9.84 -6.09
N ALA A 131 -13.05 9.25 -7.01
CA ALA A 131 -13.23 9.49 -8.44
C ALA A 131 -14.63 9.04 -8.93
N LEU A 132 -15.12 7.87 -8.50
CA LEU A 132 -16.46 7.38 -8.87
C LEU A 132 -17.57 8.31 -8.37
N ARG A 133 -17.45 8.84 -7.15
CA ARG A 133 -18.42 9.78 -6.58
C ARG A 133 -18.37 11.14 -7.25
N GLU A 134 -17.20 11.76 -7.29
CA GLU A 134 -17.05 13.16 -7.69
C GLU A 134 -17.15 13.36 -9.21
N VAL A 135 -16.59 12.44 -9.99
CA VAL A 135 -16.55 12.56 -11.46
C VAL A 135 -17.76 11.90 -12.11
N TYR A 136 -18.21 10.75 -11.59
CA TYR A 136 -19.24 9.95 -12.24
C TYR A 136 -20.60 9.99 -11.53
N GLY A 137 -20.67 10.52 -10.30
CA GLY A 137 -21.89 10.53 -9.49
C GLY A 137 -22.31 9.13 -9.03
N ILE A 138 -21.37 8.19 -8.94
CA ILE A 138 -21.60 6.80 -8.56
C ILE A 138 -21.14 6.62 -7.12
N ASP A 139 -22.01 6.05 -6.27
CA ASP A 139 -21.65 5.62 -4.93
C ASP A 139 -21.41 4.10 -4.92
N PRO A 140 -20.14 3.64 -5.09
CA PRO A 140 -19.87 2.22 -5.22
C PRO A 140 -19.92 1.52 -3.85
N GLN A 141 -20.36 0.27 -3.85
CA GLN A 141 -20.13 -0.61 -2.71
C GLN A 141 -18.65 -0.98 -2.64
N VAL A 142 -18.07 -0.91 -1.45
CA VAL A 142 -16.70 -1.36 -1.18
C VAL A 142 -16.75 -2.77 -0.60
N ILE A 143 -15.91 -3.67 -1.12
CA ILE A 143 -15.71 -5.02 -0.61
C ILE A 143 -14.25 -5.24 -0.29
N GLU A 144 -14.00 -5.76 0.90
CA GLU A 144 -12.67 -6.16 1.34
C GLU A 144 -12.28 -7.49 0.69
N ALA A 145 -11.18 -7.46 -0.07
CA ALA A 145 -10.57 -8.64 -0.67
C ALA A 145 -9.51 -9.30 0.24
N GLY A 146 -9.03 -8.56 1.25
CA GLY A 146 -8.08 -9.03 2.27
C GLY A 146 -6.64 -9.24 1.80
N SER A 147 -6.36 -9.05 0.51
CA SER A 147 -5.00 -9.10 -0.07
C SER A 147 -4.98 -8.51 -1.47
N MET A 148 -3.78 -8.15 -1.97
CA MET A 148 -3.59 -7.69 -3.34
C MET A 148 -3.90 -8.81 -4.35
N GLY A 149 -3.46 -10.05 -4.04
CA GLY A 149 -3.79 -11.23 -4.82
C GLY A 149 -5.30 -11.48 -4.91
N GLY A 150 -6.01 -11.41 -3.78
CA GLY A 150 -7.47 -11.59 -3.73
C GLY A 150 -8.20 -10.51 -4.53
N ALA A 151 -7.80 -9.25 -4.40
CA ALA A 151 -8.40 -8.14 -5.14
C ALA A 151 -8.22 -8.32 -6.66
N ARG A 152 -7.03 -8.74 -7.09
CA ARG A 152 -6.72 -9.03 -8.49
C ARG A 152 -7.58 -10.16 -9.06
N GLU A 153 -7.72 -11.27 -8.34
CA GLU A 153 -8.51 -12.40 -8.82
C GLU A 153 -10.01 -12.07 -8.89
N LEU A 154 -10.54 -11.37 -7.88
CA LEU A 154 -11.93 -10.89 -7.90
C LEU A 154 -12.18 -9.90 -9.04
N ALA A 155 -11.24 -8.98 -9.29
CA ALA A 155 -11.32 -8.05 -10.41
C ALA A 155 -11.34 -8.79 -11.76
N ARG A 156 -10.45 -9.77 -11.94
CA ARG A 156 -10.41 -10.61 -13.15
C ARG A 156 -11.70 -11.40 -13.37
N ALA A 157 -12.31 -11.88 -12.29
CA ALA A 157 -13.59 -12.57 -12.32
C ALA A 157 -14.80 -11.64 -12.60
N GLY A 158 -14.58 -10.33 -12.72
CA GLY A 158 -15.65 -9.35 -12.96
C GLY A 158 -16.46 -8.99 -11.72
N TYR A 159 -15.95 -9.29 -10.52
CA TYR A 159 -16.64 -8.99 -9.27
C TYR A 159 -16.58 -7.50 -8.88
N GLY A 160 -15.60 -6.77 -9.42
CA GLY A 160 -15.40 -5.34 -9.17
C GLY A 160 -14.14 -4.78 -9.82
N ILE A 161 -13.74 -3.58 -9.40
CA ILE A 161 -12.49 -2.92 -9.78
C ILE A 161 -11.64 -2.72 -8.54
N ALA A 162 -10.34 -3.01 -8.64
CA ALA A 162 -9.34 -2.74 -7.61
C ALA A 162 -8.34 -1.67 -8.08
N MET A 163 -7.75 -0.91 -7.16
CA MET A 163 -6.58 -0.06 -7.44
C MET A 163 -5.32 -0.75 -6.94
N LEU A 164 -4.48 -1.21 -7.88
CA LEU A 164 -3.28 -2.01 -7.59
C LEU A 164 -2.01 -1.28 -8.06
N PRO A 165 -0.86 -1.48 -7.41
CA PRO A 165 0.42 -0.94 -7.86
C PRO A 165 0.72 -1.31 -9.31
N ALA A 166 1.17 -0.36 -10.12
CA ALA A 166 1.41 -0.57 -11.55
C ALA A 166 2.34 -1.77 -11.83
N GLU A 167 3.40 -1.92 -11.03
CA GLU A 167 4.34 -3.06 -11.08
C GLU A 167 3.73 -4.43 -10.81
N SER A 168 2.57 -4.50 -10.16
CA SER A 168 1.86 -5.75 -9.85
C SER A 168 0.88 -6.15 -10.96
N VAL A 169 0.55 -5.19 -11.84
CA VAL A 169 -0.25 -5.41 -13.04
C VAL A 169 0.74 -5.89 -14.11
N GLY A 170 0.64 -7.17 -14.48
CA GLY A 170 1.47 -7.73 -15.56
C GLY A 170 1.27 -6.96 -16.87
N PRO A 171 2.13 -7.18 -17.90
CA PRO A 171 1.94 -6.54 -19.20
C PRO A 171 0.52 -6.78 -19.71
N GLU A 172 -0.06 -5.77 -20.37
CA GLU A 172 -1.41 -5.82 -20.94
C GLU A 172 -1.61 -7.15 -21.68
N GLY A 173 -2.58 -7.94 -21.21
CA GLY A 173 -2.93 -9.24 -21.76
C GLY A 173 -4.25 -9.18 -22.51
#